data_AF-A0ABD6FKY9-F1
#
_entry.id   AF-A0ABD6FKY9-F1
#
_cell.length_a   1.000
_cell.length_b   1.000
_cell.length_c   1.000
_cell.angle_alpha   90.00
_cell.angle_beta   90.00
_cell.angle_gamma   90.00
#
_symmetry.space_group_name_H-M   'P 1'
#
loop_
_entity.id
_entity.type
_entity.pdbx_description
1 polymer ?
#
loop_
_entity_poly.entity_id
_entity_poly.type
_entity_poly.pdbx_seq_one_letter_code
_entity_poly.pdbx_strand_id
1 'polypeptide(L)'
;MAQLQVASTLFCREYFAAYRDWLITGLPPDDVTFIRPKYPEPGFEDFALSWEALAEDAITSNDPAVVHDQLLALGGCVDVIADPATGPATIGEILSGQSIS
;
A
#
# COMPACT_ATOMS: atom_id res chain seq x y z
N MET A 1 2.14 -16.40 -11.33
CA MET A 1 1.08 -15.67 -10.55
C MET A 1 1.38 -15.55 -9.06
N ALA A 2 2.11 -16.48 -8.43
CA ALA A 2 2.43 -16.38 -6.99
C ALA A 2 3.43 -15.25 -6.66
N GLN A 3 4.36 -14.92 -7.57
CA GLN A 3 5.41 -13.96 -7.25
C GLN A 3 4.95 -12.50 -7.38
N LEU A 4 3.99 -12.22 -8.29
CA LEU A 4 3.26 -10.96 -8.35
C LEU A 4 2.48 -10.72 -7.05
N GLN A 5 1.89 -11.77 -6.47
CA GLN A 5 1.23 -11.72 -5.16
C GLN A 5 2.19 -11.50 -3.98
N VAL A 6 3.43 -12.01 -4.03
CA VAL A 6 4.42 -11.79 -2.96
C VAL A 6 5.03 -10.39 -3.02
N ALA A 7 5.38 -9.91 -4.22
CA ALA A 7 5.85 -8.54 -4.41
C ALA A 7 4.74 -7.53 -4.08
N SER A 8 3.48 -7.82 -4.45
CA SER A 8 2.34 -7.02 -4.00
C SER A 8 2.11 -7.13 -2.50
N THR A 9 2.33 -8.29 -1.86
CA THR A 9 2.18 -8.44 -0.40
C THR A 9 3.17 -7.59 0.37
N LEU A 10 4.47 -7.66 0.05
CA LEU A 10 5.49 -6.84 0.73
C LEU A 10 5.22 -5.35 0.50
N PHE A 11 4.97 -4.96 -0.75
CA PHE A 11 4.58 -3.59 -1.10
C PHE A 11 3.36 -3.12 -0.31
N CYS A 12 2.27 -3.87 -0.30
CA CYS A 12 1.04 -3.52 0.40
C CYS A 12 1.27 -3.27 1.90
N ARG A 13 2.15 -4.04 2.52
CA ARG A 13 2.50 -3.85 3.94
C ARG A 13 3.31 -2.59 4.17
N GLU A 14 4.31 -2.32 3.34
CA GLU A 14 5.12 -1.10 3.45
C GLU A 14 4.28 0.15 3.17
N TYR A 15 3.43 0.11 2.14
CA TYR A 15 2.55 1.22 1.80
C TYR A 15 1.53 1.50 2.90
N PHE A 16 0.92 0.44 3.47
CA PHE A 16 0.06 0.58 4.63
C PHE A 16 0.79 1.10 5.87
N ALA A 17 2.04 0.69 6.10
CA ALA A 17 2.84 1.20 7.20
C ALA A 17 3.15 2.70 7.03
N ALA A 18 3.51 3.13 5.81
CA ALA A 18 3.74 4.54 5.49
C ALA A 18 2.46 5.37 5.67
N TYR A 19 1.30 4.86 5.23
CA TYR A 19 0.01 5.48 5.49
C TYR A 19 -0.25 5.67 6.99
N ARG A 20 -0.02 4.63 7.81
CA ARG A 20 -0.19 4.72 9.26
C ARG A 20 0.76 5.73 9.91
N ASP A 21 2.01 5.77 9.46
CA ASP A 21 2.99 6.72 9.97
C ASP A 21 2.62 8.16 9.59
N TRP A 22 2.13 8.38 8.37
CA TRP A 22 1.58 9.67 7.94
C TRP A 22 0.41 10.09 8.84
N LEU A 23 -0.55 9.22 9.13
CA LEU A 23 -1.64 9.55 10.05
C LEU A 23 -1.17 9.91 11.46
N ILE A 24 -0.08 9.30 11.94
CA ILE A 24 0.46 9.55 13.29
C ILE A 24 1.24 10.87 13.33
N THR A 25 2.06 11.13 12.31
CA THR A 25 2.99 12.26 12.27
C THR A 25 2.36 13.52 11.65
N GLY A 26 1.31 13.36 10.85
CA GLY A 26 0.71 14.42 10.04
C GLY A 26 1.55 14.82 8.83
N LEU A 27 2.60 14.07 8.51
CA LEU A 27 3.53 14.36 7.41
C LEU A 27 3.51 13.25 6.37
N PRO A 28 3.37 13.57 5.07
CA PRO A 28 3.46 12.56 4.02
C PRO A 28 4.88 11.98 3.96
N PRO A 29 5.03 10.74 3.48
CA PRO A 29 6.35 10.20 3.18
C PRO A 29 7.04 11.02 2.09
N ASP A 30 8.38 11.15 2.18
CA ASP A 30 9.18 11.88 1.19
C ASP A 30 9.23 11.16 -0.18
N ASP A 31 9.14 9.83 -0.19
CA ASP A 31 9.20 8.98 -1.39
C ASP A 31 8.50 7.62 -1.12
N VAL A 32 8.10 6.92 -2.18
CA VAL A 32 7.45 5.61 -2.13
C VAL A 32 8.42 4.59 -2.72
N THR A 33 9.18 3.94 -1.85
CA THR A 33 10.19 2.98 -2.31
C THR A 33 9.56 1.60 -2.53
N PHE A 34 9.65 1.07 -3.75
CA PHE A 34 9.21 -0.29 -4.07
C PHE A 34 10.34 -1.29 -3.97
N ILE A 35 10.16 -2.35 -3.19
CA ILE A 35 11.06 -3.51 -3.25
C ILE A 35 10.81 -4.27 -4.55
N ARG A 36 11.69 -4.07 -5.53
CA ARG A 36 11.63 -4.78 -6.81
C ARG A 36 12.18 -6.20 -6.66
N PRO A 37 11.42 -7.25 -7.07
CA PRO A 37 11.93 -8.61 -7.07
C PRO A 37 13.04 -8.74 -8.11
N LYS A 38 14.06 -9.56 -7.80
CA LYS A 38 15.18 -9.84 -8.72
C LYS A 38 14.74 -10.44 -10.07
N TYR A 39 13.60 -11.13 -10.09
CA TYR A 39 13.00 -11.73 -11.28
C TYR A 39 11.51 -11.40 -11.29
N PRO A 40 11.10 -10.23 -11.82
CA PRO A 40 9.70 -9.85 -11.88
C PRO A 40 8.90 -10.74 -12.84
N GLU A 41 7.67 -11.05 -12.48
CA GLU A 41 6.72 -11.67 -13.40
C GLU A 41 6.28 -10.65 -14.47
N PRO A 42 5.81 -11.10 -15.65
CA PRO A 42 5.23 -10.19 -16.64
C PRO A 42 4.10 -9.35 -16.05
N GLY A 43 4.13 -8.03 -16.31
CA GLY A 43 3.15 -7.07 -15.80
C GLY A 43 3.50 -6.44 -14.44
N PHE A 44 4.59 -6.85 -13.79
CA PHE A 44 5.05 -6.22 -12.54
C PHE A 44 5.40 -4.74 -12.71
N GLU A 45 6.09 -4.38 -13.81
CA GLU A 45 6.52 -2.99 -14.03
C GLU A 45 5.32 -2.06 -14.27
N ASP A 46 4.33 -2.49 -15.05
CA ASP A 46 3.10 -1.71 -15.26
C ASP A 46 2.32 -1.54 -13.94
N PHE A 47 2.26 -2.59 -13.13
CA PHE A 47 1.71 -2.53 -11.78
C PHE A 47 2.49 -1.53 -10.91
N ALA A 48 3.82 -1.66 -10.82
CA ALA A 48 4.67 -0.80 -10.00
C ALA A 48 4.53 0.67 -10.41
N LEU A 49 4.63 1.00 -11.70
CA LEU A 49 4.47 2.35 -12.21
C LEU A 49 3.09 2.94 -11.91
N SER A 50 2.02 2.13 -12.03
CA SER A 50 0.67 2.60 -11.70
C SER A 50 0.52 2.96 -10.23
N TRP A 51 1.17 2.20 -9.33
CA TRP A 51 1.13 2.47 -7.90
C TRP A 51 2.08 3.59 -7.46
N GLU A 52 3.26 3.72 -8.07
CA GLU A 52 4.16 4.87 -7.88
C GLU A 52 3.43 6.18 -8.20
N ALA A 53 2.79 6.26 -9.38
CA ALA A 53 2.04 7.46 -9.79
C ALA A 53 0.87 7.78 -8.84
N LEU A 54 0.13 6.76 -8.41
CA LEU A 54 -0.97 6.90 -7.47
C LEU A 54 -0.51 7.40 -6.09
N ALA A 55 0.65 6.95 -5.62
CA ALA A 55 1.22 7.38 -4.36
C ALA A 55 1.82 8.80 -4.45
N GLU A 56 2.46 9.15 -5.57
CA GLU A 56 2.91 10.52 -5.86
C GLU A 56 1.74 11.52 -5.87
N ASP A 57 0.60 11.15 -6.45
CA ASP A 57 -0.62 11.96 -6.44
C ASP A 57 -1.11 12.21 -5.01
N ALA A 58 -1.08 11.19 -4.16
CA ALA A 58 -1.47 11.31 -2.75
C ALA A 58 -0.53 12.23 -1.95
N ILE A 59 0.78 12.06 -2.13
CA ILE A 59 1.81 12.91 -1.48
C ILE A 59 1.66 14.36 -1.95
N THR A 60 1.51 14.57 -3.26
CA THR A 60 1.40 15.92 -3.87
C THR A 60 0.13 16.64 -3.42
N SER A 61 -0.99 15.92 -3.31
CA SER A 61 -2.25 16.47 -2.79
C SER A 61 -2.27 16.60 -1.27
N ASN A 62 -1.29 16.00 -0.58
CA ASN A 62 -1.22 15.90 0.88
C ASN A 62 -2.53 15.36 1.48
N ASP A 63 -3.16 14.41 0.79
CA ASP A 63 -4.43 13.80 1.20
C ASP A 63 -4.26 12.30 1.48
N PRO A 64 -4.18 11.88 2.76
CA PRO A 64 -4.06 10.47 3.10
C PRO A 64 -5.32 9.66 2.76
N ALA A 65 -6.47 10.28 2.51
CA ALA A 65 -7.67 9.57 2.09
C ALA A 65 -7.49 8.92 0.70
N VAL A 66 -6.67 9.53 -0.17
CA VAL A 66 -6.31 8.96 -1.47
C VAL A 66 -5.57 7.63 -1.28
N VAL A 67 -4.64 7.56 -0.33
CA VAL A 67 -3.90 6.32 0.00
C VAL A 67 -4.85 5.25 0.57
N HIS A 68 -5.76 5.66 1.46
CA HIS A 68 -6.76 4.75 2.02
C HIS A 68 -7.61 4.09 0.92
N ASP A 69 -8.14 4.88 0.00
CA ASP A 69 -9.01 4.38 -1.07
C ASP A 69 -8.26 3.47 -2.04
N GLN A 70 -6.99 3.78 -2.32
CA GLN A 70 -6.12 2.93 -3.13
C GLN A 70 -5.88 1.56 -2.46
N LEU A 71 -5.60 1.54 -1.16
CA LEU A 71 -5.39 0.29 -0.42
C LEU A 71 -6.62 -0.64 -0.46
N LEU A 72 -7.82 -0.06 -0.58
CA LEU A 72 -9.10 -0.77 -0.67
C LEU A 72 -9.59 -1.05 -2.09
N ALA A 73 -8.95 -0.49 -3.12
CA ALA A 73 -9.38 -0.63 -4.51
C ALA A 73 -9.29 -2.09 -5.00
N LEU A 74 -10.08 -2.42 -6.03
CA LEU A 74 -10.09 -3.76 -6.65
C LEU A 74 -8.72 -4.06 -7.27
N GLY A 75 -8.08 -5.17 -6.88
CA GLY A 75 -6.69 -5.47 -7.27
C GLY A 75 -5.64 -4.79 -6.37
N GLY A 76 -6.08 -4.09 -5.32
CA GLY A 76 -5.23 -3.50 -4.29
C GLY A 76 -4.93 -4.44 -3.12
N CYS A 77 -4.81 -3.86 -1.93
CA CYS A 77 -4.15 -4.48 -0.79
C CYS A 77 -5.10 -5.08 0.25
N VAL A 78 -6.41 -5.06 -0.01
CA VAL A 78 -7.48 -5.38 0.94
C VAL A 78 -7.33 -6.74 1.63
N ASP A 79 -6.89 -7.77 0.91
CA ASP A 79 -6.77 -9.15 1.41
C ASP A 79 -5.40 -9.47 2.02
N VAL A 80 -4.45 -8.52 1.99
CA VAL A 80 -3.11 -8.75 2.50
C VAL A 80 -3.10 -8.64 4.02
N ILE A 81 -2.56 -9.66 4.71
CA ILE A 81 -2.28 -9.59 6.15
C ILE A 81 -1.31 -8.45 6.40
N ALA A 82 -1.71 -7.45 7.19
CA ALA A 82 -0.97 -6.20 7.38
C ALA A 82 0.36 -6.43 8.11
N ASP A 83 0.35 -7.22 9.18
CA ASP A 83 1.57 -7.61 9.88
C ASP A 83 1.39 -8.99 10.52
N PRO A 84 2.00 -10.05 9.93
CA PRO A 84 1.87 -11.42 10.44
C PRO A 84 2.54 -11.62 11.81
N ALA A 85 3.38 -10.69 12.29
CA ALA A 85 4.00 -10.77 13.62
C ALA A 85 3.05 -10.30 14.74
N THR A 86 2.09 -9.42 14.43
CA THR A 86 1.16 -8.85 15.42
C THR A 86 -0.25 -9.46 15.34
N GLY A 87 -0.62 -10.09 14.22
CA GLY A 87 -1.86 -10.86 14.12
C GLY A 87 -2.27 -11.19 12.67
N PRO A 88 -3.36 -11.96 12.48
CA PRO A 88 -3.81 -12.35 11.14
C PRO A 88 -4.66 -11.29 10.43
N ALA A 89 -4.82 -10.08 10.99
CA ALA A 89 -5.71 -9.07 10.44
C ALA A 89 -5.23 -8.56 9.07
N THR A 90 -6.16 -8.46 8.11
CA THR A 90 -5.87 -7.89 6.79
C THR A 90 -5.88 -6.37 6.83
N ILE A 91 -5.26 -5.74 5.83
CA ILE A 91 -5.30 -4.29 5.64
C ILE A 91 -6.77 -3.83 5.52
N GLY A 92 -7.59 -4.56 4.76
CA GLY A 92 -9.02 -4.27 4.63
C GLY A 92 -9.75 -4.28 5.97
N GLU A 93 -9.51 -5.28 6.81
CA GLU A 93 -10.12 -5.39 8.15
C GLU A 93 -9.69 -4.23 9.07
N ILE A 94 -8.45 -3.78 8.97
CA ILE A 94 -7.97 -2.65 9.78
C ILE A 94 -8.56 -1.32 9.29
N LEU A 95 -8.59 -1.11 7.98
CA LEU A 95 -9.07 0.14 7.38
C LEU A 95 -10.59 0.31 7.46
N SER A 96 -11.36 -0.77 7.29
CA SER A 96 -12.83 -0.72 7.39
C SER A 96 -13.36 -0.37 8.79
N GLY A 97 -12.51 -0.42 9.82
CA GLY A 97 -12.79 0.07 11.17
C GLY A 97 -12.44 1.55 11.41
N GLN A 98 -11.82 2.24 10.45
CA GLN A 98 -11.35 3.62 10.60
C GLN A 98 -12.27 4.59 9.86
N SER A 99 -12.95 5.48 10.58
CA SER A 99 -13.60 6.64 9.97
C SER A 99 -12.56 7.75 9.83
N ILE A 100 -12.13 8.03 8.60
CA ILE A 100 -11.28 9.19 8.30
C ILE A 100 -12.15 10.44 8.53
N SER A 101 -11.86 11.20 9.58
CA SER A 101 -12.65 12.36 10.04
C SER A 101 -11.93 13.67 9.74
#